data_AF-A0A382HFH0-F1
#
_entry.id   AF-A0A382HFH0-F1
#
_cell.length_a   1.000
_cell.length_b   1.000
_cell.length_c   1.000
_cell.angle_alpha   90.00
_cell.angle_beta   90.00
_cell.angle_gamma   90.00
#
_symmetry.space_group_name_H-M   'P 1'
#
loop_
_entity.id
_entity.type
_entity.pdbx_description
1 polymer ?
#
loop_
_entity_poly.entity_id
_entity_poly.type
_entity_poly.pdbx_seq_one_letter_code
_entity_poly.pdbx_strand_id
1 'polypeptide(L)'
;MPWVDTIRSFRALYVIGGVVAVLGIIEVRQQTTHHHLRPRGHPRTNPRLETRALEDVARVLLERYPDEAAPNLLMGTALAEQGKLQEARRFLETAMKIEPRDQQLLFLYARLLVDLKEDPEKVRDIVDQLGRYFPRSRDDVEEYFRQATGGVLRFERSY
;
A
#
# COMPACT_ATOMS: atom_id res chain seq x y z
N MET A 1 -45.61 24.50 -41.89
CA MET A 1 -44.16 24.77 -41.94
C MET A 1 -43.49 24.04 -40.78
N PRO A 2 -42.72 22.96 -41.00
CA PRO A 2 -42.29 22.00 -39.98
C PRO A 2 -40.99 22.35 -39.22
N TRP A 3 -40.55 23.62 -39.24
CA TRP A 3 -39.24 24.02 -38.69
C TRP A 3 -39.28 24.55 -37.24
N VAL A 4 -40.47 24.78 -36.69
CA VAL A 4 -40.64 25.32 -35.33
C VAL A 4 -40.55 24.23 -34.25
N ASP A 5 -40.90 22.97 -34.59
CA ASP A 5 -40.84 21.85 -33.65
C ASP A 5 -39.42 21.35 -33.40
N THR A 6 -38.52 21.45 -34.40
CA THR A 6 -37.11 21.05 -34.27
C THR A 6 -36.37 21.89 -33.22
N ILE A 7 -36.68 23.19 -33.12
CA ILE A 7 -36.04 24.13 -32.19
C ILE A 7 -36.39 23.80 -30.73
N ARG A 8 -37.58 23.27 -30.49
CA ARG A 8 -38.05 22.88 -29.15
C ARG A 8 -37.36 21.59 -28.66
N SER A 9 -37.04 20.67 -29.57
CA SER A 9 -36.27 19.45 -29.29
C SER A 9 -34.82 19.73 -28.88
N PHE A 10 -34.17 20.74 -29.48
CA PHE A 10 -32.80 21.13 -29.08
C PHE A 10 -32.75 21.67 -27.65
N ARG A 11 -33.73 22.47 -27.24
CA ARG A 11 -33.80 23.00 -25.86
C ARG A 11 -33.94 21.88 -24.83
N ALA A 12 -34.71 20.84 -25.12
CA ALA A 12 -34.84 19.68 -24.24
C ALA A 12 -33.51 18.91 -24.09
N LEU A 13 -32.75 18.74 -25.18
CA LEU A 13 -31.44 18.09 -25.16
C LEU A 13 -30.42 18.84 -24.31
N TYR A 14 -30.41 20.18 -24.36
CA TYR A 14 -29.53 21.00 -23.52
C TYR A 14 -29.85 20.86 -22.03
N VAL A 15 -31.14 20.78 -21.66
CA VAL A 15 -31.55 20.59 -20.27
C VAL A 15 -31.11 19.21 -19.76
N ILE A 16 -31.32 18.16 -20.56
CA ILE A 16 -30.90 16.80 -20.23
C ILE A 16 -29.36 16.75 -20.07
N GLY A 17 -28.61 17.33 -21.00
CA GLY A 17 -27.15 17.39 -20.92
C GLY A 17 -26.65 18.12 -19.66
N GLY A 18 -27.31 19.22 -19.28
CA GLY A 18 -27.00 19.95 -18.05
C GLY A 18 -27.26 19.12 -16.79
N VAL A 19 -28.39 18.42 -16.71
CA VAL A 19 -28.71 17.54 -15.58
C VAL A 19 -27.72 16.38 -15.47
N VAL A 20 -27.34 15.76 -16.58
CA VAL A 20 -26.33 14.68 -16.61
C VAL A 20 -24.96 15.20 -16.16
N ALA A 21 -24.56 16.40 -16.60
CA ALA A 21 -23.31 17.01 -16.18
C ALA A 21 -23.29 17.31 -14.67
N VAL A 22 -24.39 17.85 -14.13
CA VAL A 22 -24.52 18.12 -12.69
C VAL A 22 -24.50 16.82 -11.88
N LEU A 23 -25.23 15.79 -12.31
CA LEU A 23 -25.20 14.48 -11.67
C LEU A 23 -23.80 13.85 -11.72
N GLY A 24 -23.09 13.96 -12.85
CA GLY A 24 -21.70 13.52 -12.98
C GLY A 24 -20.76 14.27 -12.04
N ILE A 25 -20.92 15.59 -11.88
CA ILE A 25 -20.13 16.39 -10.93
C ILE A 25 -20.44 15.98 -9.47
N ILE A 26 -21.71 15.73 -9.14
CA ILE A 26 -22.13 15.29 -7.81
C ILE A 26 -21.60 13.88 -7.51
N GLU A 27 -21.65 12.97 -8.47
CA GLU A 27 -21.16 11.60 -8.34
C GLU A 27 -19.63 11.55 -8.19
N VAL A 28 -18.90 12.36 -8.98
CA VAL A 28 -17.45 12.54 -8.81
C VAL A 28 -17.13 13.11 -7.43
N ARG A 29 -17.90 14.09 -6.92
CA ARG A 29 -17.71 14.61 -5.56
C ARG A 29 -18.06 13.59 -4.48
N GLN A 30 -19.09 12.77 -4.65
CA GLN A 30 -19.43 11.73 -3.69
C GLN A 30 -18.36 10.63 -3.64
N GLN A 31 -17.78 10.25 -4.78
CA GLN A 31 -16.66 9.29 -4.84
C GLN A 31 -15.40 9.79 -4.09
N THR A 32 -15.18 11.11 -3.99
CA THR A 32 -14.07 11.66 -3.21
C THR A 32 -14.22 11.56 -1.69
N THR A 33 -15.39 11.16 -1.19
CA THR A 33 -15.65 11.11 0.27
C THR A 33 -15.05 9.87 0.94
N HIS A 34 -14.67 8.86 0.16
CA HIS A 34 -14.10 7.60 0.66
C HIS A 34 -12.58 7.50 0.50
N HIS A 35 -11.89 8.63 0.37
CA HIS A 35 -10.42 8.73 0.33
C HIS A 35 -9.74 8.44 1.68
N HIS A 36 -10.03 7.31 2.30
CA HIS A 36 -9.19 6.81 3.39
C HIS A 36 -8.96 5.30 3.32
N LEU A 37 -9.48 4.62 2.28
CA LEU A 37 -9.40 3.18 2.11
C LEU A 37 -9.03 2.86 0.65
N ARG A 38 -7.88 2.21 0.46
CA ARG A 38 -7.55 1.65 -0.87
C ARG A 38 -8.44 0.42 -1.15
N PRO A 39 -9.03 0.30 -2.36
CA PRO A 39 -9.85 -0.86 -2.72
C PRO A 39 -9.04 -2.15 -2.67
N ARG A 40 -9.74 -3.23 -2.29
CA ARG A 40 -9.20 -4.56 -1.94
C ARG A 40 -8.33 -5.13 -3.07
N GLY A 41 -7.08 -5.49 -2.75
CA GLY A 41 -6.24 -6.32 -3.63
C GLY A 41 -6.52 -7.83 -3.48
N HIS A 42 -6.87 -8.29 -2.26
CA HIS A 42 -7.19 -9.68 -1.97
C HIS A 42 -8.32 -9.80 -0.92
N PRO A 43 -9.20 -10.82 -0.97
CA PRO A 43 -10.38 -10.94 -0.10
C PRO A 43 -10.10 -11.16 1.40
N ARG A 44 -8.84 -11.40 1.80
CA ARG A 44 -8.45 -11.76 3.17
C ARG A 44 -7.63 -10.69 3.91
N THR A 45 -7.42 -9.52 3.32
CA THR A 45 -6.65 -8.44 3.97
C THR A 45 -7.59 -7.37 4.51
N ASN A 46 -7.33 -6.93 5.75
CA ASN A 46 -8.01 -5.78 6.34
C ASN A 46 -7.82 -4.54 5.44
N PRO A 47 -8.83 -3.65 5.34
CA PRO A 47 -8.67 -2.37 4.65
C PRO A 47 -7.42 -1.65 5.16
N ARG A 48 -6.50 -1.31 4.26
CA ARG A 48 -5.34 -0.48 4.62
C ARG A 48 -5.79 0.97 4.67
N LEU A 49 -5.50 1.65 5.78
CA LEU A 49 -5.63 3.09 5.90
C LEU A 49 -4.89 3.74 4.73
N GLU A 50 -5.48 4.79 4.16
CA GLU A 50 -4.76 5.61 3.20
C GLU A 50 -3.46 6.11 3.81
N THR A 51 -2.46 6.19 2.94
CA THR A 51 -1.08 6.43 3.30
C THR A 51 -0.87 7.72 4.12
N ARG A 52 -1.73 8.74 3.94
CA ARG A 52 -1.71 9.97 4.75
C ARG A 52 -2.27 9.77 6.16
N ALA A 53 -3.40 9.10 6.29
CA ALA A 53 -3.99 8.79 7.59
C ALA A 53 -3.08 7.88 8.42
N LEU A 54 -2.37 6.96 7.77
CA LEU A 54 -1.39 6.09 8.41
C LEU A 54 -0.21 6.88 8.98
N GLU A 55 0.28 7.88 8.24
CA GLU A 55 1.35 8.77 8.68
C GLU A 55 0.94 9.60 9.91
N ASP A 56 -0.27 10.17 9.90
CA ASP A 56 -0.77 10.98 11.01
C ASP A 56 -0.94 10.14 12.28
N VAL A 57 -1.48 8.92 12.17
CA VAL A 57 -1.57 7.97 13.30
C VAL A 57 -0.18 7.61 13.80
N ALA A 58 0.76 7.29 12.90
CA ALA A 58 2.12 6.96 13.28
C ALA A 58 2.82 8.11 14.04
N ARG A 59 2.58 9.37 13.61
CA ARG A 59 3.12 10.56 14.29
C ARG A 59 2.62 10.69 15.72
N VAL A 60 1.32 10.58 15.93
CA VAL A 60 0.71 10.63 17.28
C VAL A 60 1.24 9.49 18.17
N LEU A 61 1.39 8.29 17.61
CA LEU A 61 1.89 7.15 18.35
C LEU A 61 3.38 7.29 18.69
N LEU A 62 4.21 7.89 17.82
CA LEU A 62 5.61 8.18 18.12
C LEU A 62 5.75 9.16 19.29
N GLU A 63 4.85 10.14 19.42
CA GLU A 63 4.84 11.07 20.55
C GLU A 63 4.46 10.39 21.87
N ARG A 64 3.56 9.40 21.80
CA ARG A 64 3.01 8.75 23.00
C ARG A 64 3.77 7.50 23.43
N TYR A 65 4.32 6.75 22.47
CA TYR A 65 4.96 5.45 22.64
C TYR A 65 6.26 5.38 21.81
N PRO A 66 7.26 6.24 22.09
CA PRO A 66 8.47 6.36 21.28
C PRO A 66 9.34 5.08 21.30
N ASP A 67 9.23 4.28 22.35
CA ASP A 67 10.04 3.08 22.57
C ASP A 67 9.41 1.80 21.99
N GLU A 68 8.25 1.92 21.32
CA GLU A 68 7.59 0.80 20.66
C GLU A 68 8.01 0.67 19.19
N ALA A 69 8.00 -0.56 18.67
CA ALA A 69 8.30 -0.83 17.27
C ALA A 69 7.14 -0.40 16.34
N ALA A 70 5.90 -0.53 16.82
CA ALA A 70 4.69 -0.32 16.02
C ALA A 70 4.60 1.08 15.36
N PRO A 71 4.87 2.20 16.04
CA PRO A 71 4.79 3.53 15.42
C PRO A 71 5.82 3.71 14.31
N ASN A 72 7.03 3.19 14.51
CA ASN A 72 8.09 3.18 13.51
C ASN A 72 7.74 2.29 12.31
N LEU A 73 7.14 1.12 12.54
CA LEU A 73 6.62 0.24 11.48
C LEU A 73 5.53 0.94 10.65
N LEU A 74 4.57 1.61 11.31
CA LEU A 74 3.49 2.33 10.63
C LEU A 74 4.02 3.50 9.80
N MET A 75 4.94 4.29 10.35
CA MET A 75 5.59 5.39 9.64
C MET A 75 6.38 4.88 8.43
N GLY A 76 7.18 3.82 8.61
CA GLY A 76 7.92 3.20 7.52
C GLY A 76 7.01 2.64 6.43
N THR A 77 5.90 2.03 6.80
CA THR A 77 4.88 1.53 5.86
C THR A 77 4.28 2.69 5.05
N ALA A 78 3.88 3.77 5.72
CA ALA A 78 3.30 4.94 5.08
C ALA A 78 4.29 5.54 4.07
N LEU A 79 5.53 5.79 4.49
CA LEU A 79 6.57 6.37 3.62
C LEU A 79 6.91 5.47 2.43
N ALA A 80 6.94 4.14 2.61
CA ALA A 80 7.18 3.20 1.52
C ALA A 80 6.06 3.28 0.46
N GLU A 81 4.80 3.36 0.88
CA GLU A 81 3.66 3.52 -0.03
C GLU A 81 3.63 4.89 -0.73
N GLN A 82 4.26 5.92 -0.15
CA GLN A 82 4.47 7.24 -0.80
C GLN A 82 5.66 7.24 -1.77
N GLY A 83 6.42 6.14 -1.87
CA GLY A 83 7.64 6.07 -2.68
C GLY A 83 8.87 6.73 -2.03
N LYS A 84 8.76 7.18 -0.78
CA LYS A 84 9.88 7.75 0.01
C LYS A 84 10.70 6.62 0.63
N LEU A 85 11.28 5.78 -0.22
CA LEU A 85 11.87 4.50 0.18
C LEU A 85 13.04 4.66 1.19
N GLN A 86 13.88 5.68 1.03
CA GLN A 86 15.01 5.91 1.93
C GLN A 86 14.57 6.38 3.33
N GLU A 87 13.52 7.20 3.41
CA GLU A 87 12.95 7.60 4.70
C GLU A 87 12.26 6.40 5.37
N ALA A 88 11.50 5.62 4.60
CA ALA A 88 10.87 4.39 5.08
C ALA A 88 11.88 3.45 5.72
N ARG A 89 13.04 3.27 5.06
CA ARG A 89 14.13 2.42 5.56
C ARG A 89 14.55 2.78 6.98
N ARG A 90 14.75 4.07 7.27
CA ARG A 90 15.21 4.54 8.60
C ARG A 90 14.22 4.17 9.70
N PHE A 91 12.92 4.35 9.44
CA PHE A 91 11.88 4.00 10.40
C PHE A 91 11.77 2.49 10.58
N LEU A 92 11.81 1.70 9.49
CA LEU A 92 11.78 0.23 9.59
C LEU A 92 13.02 -0.34 10.31
N GLU A 93 14.21 0.21 10.07
CA GLU A 93 15.43 -0.17 10.79
C GLU A 93 15.32 0.13 12.29
N THR A 94 14.66 1.23 12.65
CA THR A 94 14.39 1.57 14.06
C THR A 94 13.41 0.58 14.68
N ALA A 95 12.30 0.28 14.00
CA ALA A 95 11.36 -0.75 14.44
C ALA A 95 12.06 -2.11 14.63
N MET A 96 12.99 -2.47 13.74
CA MET A 96 13.68 -3.77 13.75
C MET A 96 14.68 -3.91 14.90
N LYS A 97 15.26 -2.79 15.36
CA LYS A 97 16.09 -2.78 16.58
C LYS A 97 15.27 -3.07 17.83
N ILE A 98 14.01 -2.67 17.85
CA ILE A 98 13.10 -2.85 18.99
C ILE A 98 12.48 -4.26 18.94
N GLU A 99 11.89 -4.63 17.80
CA GLU A 99 11.24 -5.94 17.59
C GLU A 99 11.77 -6.63 16.33
N PRO A 100 12.90 -7.36 16.42
CA PRO A 100 13.55 -8.00 15.27
C PRO A 100 12.82 -9.23 14.71
N ARG A 101 11.78 -9.71 15.41
CA ARG A 101 11.04 -10.93 15.05
C ARG A 101 9.62 -10.68 14.56
N ASP A 102 9.24 -9.42 14.34
CA ASP A 102 7.92 -9.10 13.81
C ASP A 102 7.79 -9.55 12.34
N GLN A 103 6.77 -10.38 12.06
CA GLN A 103 6.57 -10.97 10.73
C GLN A 103 6.30 -9.91 9.67
N GLN A 104 5.48 -8.90 10.01
CA GLN A 104 5.06 -7.86 9.10
C GLN A 104 6.22 -6.94 8.76
N LEU A 105 7.03 -6.59 9.75
CA LEU A 105 8.23 -5.78 9.61
C LEU A 105 9.27 -6.46 8.72
N LEU A 106 9.60 -7.73 8.97
CA LEU A 106 10.57 -8.47 8.15
C LEU A 106 10.11 -8.57 6.69
N PHE A 107 8.83 -8.87 6.46
CA PHE A 107 8.27 -8.93 5.12
C PHE A 107 8.31 -7.56 4.42
N LEU A 108 7.88 -6.50 5.12
CA LEU A 108 7.87 -5.15 4.58
C LEU A 108 9.29 -4.65 4.27
N TYR A 109 10.26 -4.96 5.14
CA TYR A 109 11.64 -4.58 4.94
C TYR A 109 12.28 -5.33 3.77
N ALA A 110 12.06 -6.64 3.63
CA ALA A 110 12.51 -7.39 2.46
C ALA A 110 11.92 -6.82 1.17
N ARG A 111 10.63 -6.45 1.17
CA ARG A 111 10.00 -5.78 0.02
C ARG A 111 10.62 -4.41 -0.26
N LEU A 112 10.87 -3.61 0.78
CA LEU A 112 11.51 -2.31 0.63
C LEU A 112 12.90 -2.44 -0.01
N LEU A 113 13.67 -3.46 0.36
CA LEU A 113 14.99 -3.73 -0.23
C LEU A 113 14.89 -4.06 -1.73
N VAL A 114 13.87 -4.84 -2.13
CA VAL A 114 13.59 -5.09 -3.55
C VAL A 114 13.21 -3.80 -4.30
N ASP A 115 12.33 -2.98 -3.71
CA ASP A 115 11.91 -1.71 -4.31
C ASP A 115 13.09 -0.71 -4.42
N LEU A 116 14.02 -0.75 -3.46
CA LEU A 116 15.28 0.01 -3.47
C LEU A 116 16.32 -0.55 -4.46
N LYS A 117 16.08 -1.72 -5.06
CA LYS A 117 17.04 -2.46 -5.89
C LYS A 117 18.37 -2.70 -5.17
N GLU A 118 18.27 -2.96 -3.87
CA GLU A 118 19.41 -3.35 -3.05
C GLU A 118 19.91 -4.75 -3.43
N ASP A 119 21.07 -5.11 -2.88
CA ASP A 119 21.69 -6.41 -3.09
C ASP A 119 20.70 -7.56 -2.82
N PRO A 120 20.46 -8.46 -3.79
CA PRO A 120 19.64 -9.66 -3.61
C PRO A 120 20.05 -10.51 -2.41
N GLU A 121 21.32 -10.52 -2.03
CA GLU A 121 21.79 -11.26 -0.85
C GLU A 121 21.18 -10.70 0.44
N LYS A 122 21.06 -9.37 0.57
CA LYS A 122 20.39 -8.75 1.73
C LYS A 122 18.91 -9.10 1.79
N VAL A 123 18.24 -9.14 0.64
CA VAL A 123 16.85 -9.56 0.56
C VAL A 123 16.74 -11.03 1.01
N ARG A 124 17.64 -11.90 0.54
CA ARG A 124 17.65 -13.32 0.91
C ARG A 124 17.81 -13.50 2.41
N ASP A 125 18.74 -12.76 3.02
CA ASP A 125 19.04 -12.89 4.44
C ASP A 125 17.83 -12.55 5.32
N ILE A 126 17.08 -11.51 4.97
CA ILE A 126 15.83 -11.14 5.66
C ILE A 126 14.73 -12.17 5.42
N VAL A 127 14.60 -12.69 4.20
CA VAL A 127 13.61 -13.73 3.88
C VAL A 127 13.92 -15.04 4.60
N ASP A 128 15.20 -15.42 4.71
CA ASP A 128 15.64 -16.58 5.46
C ASP A 128 15.36 -16.41 6.97
N GLN A 129 15.50 -15.19 7.52
CA GLN A 129 15.08 -14.88 8.89
C GLN A 129 13.57 -15.03 9.06
N LEU A 130 12.78 -14.47 8.14
CA LEU A 130 11.33 -14.57 8.13
C LEU A 130 10.86 -16.04 8.05
N GLY A 131 11.46 -16.85 7.18
CA GLY A 131 11.18 -18.28 7.07
C GLY A 131 11.56 -19.08 8.32
N ARG A 132 12.66 -18.72 9.00
CA ARG A 132 13.07 -19.33 10.26
C ARG A 132 12.10 -19.04 11.40
N TYR A 133 11.63 -17.79 11.52
CA TYR A 133 10.69 -17.41 12.58
C TYR A 133 9.25 -17.85 12.28
N PHE A 134 8.89 -17.97 10.99
CA PHE A 134 7.54 -18.32 10.56
C PHE A 134 7.55 -19.46 9.52
N PRO A 135 7.89 -20.69 9.93
CA PRO A 135 8.08 -21.82 9.01
C PRO A 135 6.85 -22.16 8.18
N ARG A 136 5.66 -21.94 8.73
CA ARG A 136 4.39 -22.27 8.05
C ARG A 136 4.16 -21.44 6.78
N SER A 137 4.67 -20.21 6.73
CA SER A 137 4.55 -19.30 5.58
C SER A 137 5.82 -19.24 4.74
N ARG A 138 6.85 -20.04 5.06
CA ARG A 138 8.17 -19.95 4.45
C ARG A 138 8.11 -20.12 2.93
N ASP A 139 7.50 -21.20 2.45
CA ASP A 139 7.46 -21.52 1.02
C ASP A 139 6.74 -20.44 0.21
N ASP A 140 5.61 -19.93 0.71
CA ASP A 140 4.83 -18.85 0.08
C ASP A 140 5.63 -17.54 0.00
N VAL A 141 6.37 -17.22 1.06
CA VAL A 141 7.21 -16.02 1.14
C VAL A 141 8.42 -16.14 0.20
N GLU A 142 9.12 -17.28 0.21
CA GLU A 142 10.24 -17.53 -0.69
C GLU A 142 9.80 -17.48 -2.16
N GLU A 143 8.65 -18.06 -2.49
CA GLU A 143 8.05 -17.97 -3.82
C GLU A 143 7.80 -16.51 -4.22
N TYR A 144 7.15 -15.73 -3.34
CA TYR A 144 6.87 -14.33 -3.57
C TYR A 144 8.14 -13.53 -3.89
N PHE A 145 9.20 -13.67 -3.09
CA PHE A 145 10.43 -12.90 -3.28
C PHE A 145 11.27 -13.39 -4.46
N ARG A 146 11.17 -14.68 -4.83
CA ARG A 146 11.75 -15.18 -6.08
C ARG A 146 11.09 -14.54 -7.30
N GLN A 147 9.77 -14.42 -7.31
CA GLN A 147 9.04 -13.75 -8.39
C GLN A 147 9.31 -12.24 -8.41
N ALA A 148 9.28 -11.58 -7.26
CA ALA A 148 9.51 -10.13 -7.13
C ALA A 148 10.90 -9.69 -7.62
N THR A 149 11.90 -10.57 -7.50
CA THR A 149 13.28 -10.32 -7.98
C THR A 149 13.54 -10.84 -9.39
N GLY A 150 12.51 -11.28 -10.11
CA GLY A 150 12.66 -11.83 -11.47
C GLY A 150 13.46 -13.14 -11.53
N GLY A 151 13.48 -13.91 -10.44
CA GLY A 151 14.19 -15.19 -10.35
C GLY A 151 15.69 -15.07 -10.06
N VAL A 152 16.21 -13.87 -9.83
CA VAL A 152 17.59 -13.63 -9.38
C VAL A 152 17.83 -14.29 -8.02
N LEU A 153 16.84 -14.18 -7.14
CA LEU A 153 16.94 -14.68 -5.78
C LEU A 153 16.50 -16.15 -5.73
N ARG A 154 17.44 -17.02 -5.38
CA ARG A 154 17.22 -18.48 -5.29
C ARG A 154 17.37 -18.92 -3.84
N PHE A 155 16.38 -19.67 -3.39
CA PHE A 155 16.39 -20.34 -2.10
C PHE A 155 16.67 -21.81 -2.32
N GLU A 156 17.59 -22.38 -1.55
CA GLU A 156 17.82 -23.82 -1.58
C GLU A 156 16.64 -24.50 -0.89
N ARG A 157 15.97 -25.43 -1.60
CA ARG A 157 14.95 -26.28 -0.97
C ARG A 157 15.62 -27.07 0.14
N SER A 158 15.34 -26.69 1.39
CA SER A 158 15.70 -27.51 2.54
C SER A 158 14.66 -28.63 2.60
N TYR A 159 15.08 -29.85 2.25
CA TYR A 159 14.29 -31.09 2.36
C TYR A 159 13.97 -31.42 3.83
#